data_AF-A0A0W0S6D7-F1
#
_entry.id   AF-A0A0W0S6D7-F1
#
_cell.length_a   1.000
_cell.length_b   1.000
_cell.length_c   1.000
_cell.angle_alpha   90.00
_cell.angle_beta   90.00
_cell.angle_gamma   90.00
#
_symmetry.space_group_name_H-M   'P 1'
#
loop_
_entity.id
_entity.type
_entity.pdbx_description
1 polymer ?
#
loop_
_entity_poly.entity_id
_entity_poly.type
_entity_poly.pdbx_seq_one_letter_code
_entity_poly.pdbx_strand_id
1 'polypeptide(L)'
;MNKSRIGWCIHFSSYYLCWIACFYFAAQNNVYLGPIIGFLIIAVQIVWQLINRLPYLNALFFAFLIAFIGSLTDTIWLHQNYIYFKANPFSSYFTAPWMICIWLSFGLNLIILNEKFTRYYFIWFLLILFLMPFAYKIGASCNIVVIEKSYPFYLSVGITWALLLPISFYAYNYLKKTNRINA
;
A
#
# COMPACT_ATOMS: atom_id res chain seq x y z
N MET A 1 27.70 -0.04 -10.46
CA MET A 1 26.35 -0.61 -10.69
C MET A 1 25.57 0.30 -11.65
N ASN A 2 24.78 -0.25 -12.57
CA ASN A 2 23.90 0.53 -13.44
C ASN A 2 22.89 1.31 -12.58
N LYS A 3 22.65 2.60 -12.88
CA LYS A 3 21.69 3.48 -12.16
C LYS A 3 20.32 2.83 -11.97
N SER A 4 19.88 2.05 -12.96
CA SER A 4 18.62 1.29 -12.90
C SER A 4 18.61 0.22 -11.80
N ARG A 5 19.72 -0.51 -11.58
CA ARG A 5 19.82 -1.52 -10.51
C ARG A 5 19.86 -0.86 -9.13
N ILE A 6 20.56 0.27 -9.00
CA ILE A 6 20.63 1.03 -7.75
C ILE A 6 19.23 1.54 -7.38
N GLY A 7 18.52 2.16 -8.33
CA GLY A 7 17.15 2.63 -8.12
C GLY A 7 16.21 1.51 -7.69
N TRP A 8 16.28 0.34 -8.36
CA TRP A 8 15.49 -0.82 -7.98
C TRP A 8 15.73 -1.24 -6.52
N CYS A 9 17.00 -1.35 -6.09
CA CYS A 9 17.36 -1.68 -4.71
C CYS A 9 16.84 -0.65 -3.71
N ILE A 10 16.95 0.65 -4.03
CA ILE A 10 16.47 1.74 -3.18
C ILE A 10 14.97 1.64 -2.98
N HIS A 11 14.20 1.53 -4.06
CA HIS A 11 12.75 1.48 -3.99
C HIS A 11 12.27 0.24 -3.25
N PHE A 12 12.81 -0.95 -3.61
CA PHE A 12 12.48 -2.20 -2.95
C PHE A 12 12.78 -2.16 -1.45
N SER A 13 13.97 -1.73 -1.05
CA SER A 13 14.35 -1.67 0.36
C SER A 13 13.50 -0.64 1.12
N SER A 14 13.24 0.51 0.51
CA SER A 14 12.42 1.56 1.09
C SER A 14 10.97 1.10 1.34
N TYR A 15 10.39 0.29 0.44
CA TYR A 15 9.07 -0.30 0.66
C TYR A 15 9.02 -1.14 1.95
N TYR A 16 9.97 -2.07 2.10
CA TYR A 16 10.00 -2.93 3.28
C TYR A 16 10.40 -2.19 4.56
N LEU A 17 11.31 -1.21 4.47
CA LEU A 17 11.66 -0.36 5.62
C LEU A 17 10.46 0.47 6.07
N CYS A 18 9.65 0.98 5.15
CA CYS A 18 8.40 1.67 5.48
C CYS A 18 7.42 0.74 6.21
N TRP A 19 7.25 -0.48 5.71
CA TRP A 19 6.44 -1.52 6.36
C TRP A 19 6.91 -1.84 7.77
N ILE A 20 8.20 -2.14 7.92
CA ILE A 20 8.82 -2.50 9.20
C ILE A 20 8.70 -1.36 10.20
N ALA A 21 9.00 -0.12 9.78
CA ALA A 21 8.87 1.05 10.65
C ALA A 21 7.41 1.25 11.12
N CYS A 22 6.45 1.19 10.20
CA CYS A 22 5.03 1.30 10.54
C CYS A 22 4.60 0.22 11.53
N PHE A 23 4.99 -1.03 11.29
CA PHE A 23 4.65 -2.17 12.17
C PHE A 23 5.29 -2.03 13.55
N TYR A 24 6.58 -1.72 13.60
CA TYR A 24 7.34 -1.60 14.84
C TYR A 24 6.76 -0.52 15.76
N PHE A 25 6.50 0.68 15.24
CA PHE A 25 5.95 1.77 16.05
C PHE A 25 4.47 1.57 16.38
N ALA A 26 3.67 0.99 15.48
CA ALA A 26 2.30 0.63 15.78
C ALA A 26 2.22 -0.43 16.90
N ALA A 27 3.13 -1.41 16.91
CA ALA A 27 3.20 -2.44 17.95
C ALA A 27 3.50 -1.84 19.34
N GLN A 28 4.23 -0.73 19.39
CA GLN A 28 4.50 0.04 20.61
C GLN A 28 3.38 1.03 20.98
N ASN A 29 2.27 1.02 20.25
CA ASN A 29 1.17 1.98 20.38
C ASN A 29 1.58 3.43 20.09
N ASN A 30 2.69 3.65 19.37
CA ASN A 30 3.10 4.98 18.95
C ASN A 30 2.40 5.37 17.65
N VAL A 31 1.48 6.33 17.77
CA VAL A 31 0.59 6.75 16.69
C VAL A 31 1.32 7.42 15.52
N TYR A 32 2.36 8.20 15.80
CA TYR A 32 2.90 9.16 14.83
C TYR A 32 4.25 8.76 14.24
N LEU A 33 5.10 8.04 14.99
CA LEU A 33 6.46 7.73 14.54
C LEU A 33 6.49 6.83 13.29
N GLY A 34 5.62 5.82 13.22
CA GLY A 34 5.50 4.95 12.05
C GLY A 34 5.20 5.74 10.76
N PRO A 35 4.09 6.51 10.73
CA PRO A 35 3.77 7.38 9.60
C PRO A 35 4.86 8.40 9.27
N ILE A 36 5.43 9.09 10.27
CA ILE A 36 6.47 10.11 10.04
C ILE A 36 7.68 9.49 9.32
N ILE A 37 8.19 8.35 9.83
CA ILE A 37 9.33 7.66 9.22
C ILE A 37 8.95 7.10 7.85
N GLY A 38 7.75 6.55 7.70
CA GLY A 38 7.25 6.07 6.41
C GLY A 38 7.18 7.18 5.36
N PHE A 39 6.68 8.36 5.71
CA PHE A 39 6.66 9.53 4.81
C PHE A 39 8.06 10.02 4.47
N LEU A 40 9.01 10.01 5.41
CA LEU A 40 10.42 10.32 5.12
C LEU A 40 11.02 9.32 4.12
N ILE A 41 10.72 8.03 4.26
CA ILE A 41 11.18 6.99 3.34
C ILE A 41 10.56 7.16 1.94
N ILE A 42 9.26 7.47 1.87
CA ILE A 42 8.58 7.79 0.60
C ILE A 42 9.19 9.05 -0.04
N ALA A 43 9.52 10.07 0.76
CA ALA A 43 10.20 11.26 0.28
C ALA A 43 11.57 10.94 -0.33
N VAL A 44 12.35 10.04 0.28
CA VAL A 44 13.62 9.55 -0.30
C VAL A 44 13.40 8.88 -1.66
N GLN A 45 12.35 8.05 -1.80
CA GLN A 45 12.01 7.43 -3.08
C GLN A 45 11.68 8.49 -4.15
N ILE A 46 10.89 9.51 -3.80
CA ILE A 46 10.50 10.59 -4.73
C ILE A 46 11.72 11.45 -5.10
N VAL A 47 12.55 11.83 -4.13
CA VAL A 47 13.77 12.60 -4.34
C VAL A 47 14.75 11.85 -5.24
N TRP A 48 14.87 10.53 -5.07
CA TRP A 48 15.68 9.70 -5.98
C TRP A 48 15.20 9.80 -7.43
N GLN A 49 13.88 9.71 -7.66
CA GLN A 49 13.32 9.83 -9.01
C GLN A 49 13.55 11.25 -9.58
N LEU A 50 13.37 12.29 -8.77
CA LEU A 50 13.60 13.68 -9.15
C LEU A 50 15.05 13.94 -9.58
N ILE A 51 16.02 13.54 -8.75
CA ILE A 51 17.46 13.73 -9.02
C ILE A 51 17.86 13.01 -10.33
N ASN A 52 17.27 11.84 -10.58
CA ASN A 52 17.57 11.05 -11.78
C ASN A 52 16.67 11.38 -12.99
N ARG A 53 15.79 12.38 -12.90
CA ARG A 53 14.84 12.78 -13.95
C ARG A 53 13.98 11.62 -14.46
N LEU A 54 13.57 10.75 -13.55
CA LEU A 54 12.71 9.61 -13.83
C LEU A 54 11.24 9.96 -13.57
N PRO A 55 10.29 9.39 -14.32
CA PRO A 55 8.86 9.68 -14.14
C PRO A 55 8.38 9.18 -12.78
N TYR A 56 7.81 10.08 -11.97
CA TYR A 56 7.32 9.78 -10.62
C TYR A 56 5.86 10.17 -10.40
N LEU A 57 5.33 11.13 -11.17
CA LEU A 57 3.98 11.66 -10.98
C LEU A 57 2.90 10.59 -11.15
N ASN A 58 3.03 9.73 -12.16
CA ASN A 58 2.08 8.63 -12.39
C ASN A 58 2.08 7.64 -11.24
N ALA A 59 3.27 7.36 -10.69
CA ALA A 59 3.40 6.50 -9.53
C ALA A 59 2.80 7.15 -8.28
N LEU A 60 2.97 8.46 -8.11
CA LEU A 60 2.41 9.22 -7.02
C LEU A 60 0.88 9.32 -7.08
N PHE A 61 0.31 9.60 -8.26
CA PHE A 61 -1.15 9.59 -8.46
C PHE A 61 -1.75 8.22 -8.18
N PHE A 62 -1.11 7.15 -8.67
CA PHE A 62 -1.54 5.79 -8.36
C PHE A 62 -1.41 5.47 -6.86
N ALA A 63 -0.33 5.92 -6.22
CA ALA A 63 -0.13 5.76 -4.78
C ALA A 63 -1.26 6.43 -3.99
N PHE A 64 -1.65 7.66 -4.33
CA PHE A 64 -2.77 8.34 -3.68
C PHE A 64 -4.10 7.64 -3.93
N LEU A 65 -4.34 7.14 -5.16
CA LEU A 65 -5.54 6.36 -5.47
C LEU A 65 -5.63 5.10 -4.61
N ILE A 66 -4.55 4.32 -4.52
CA ILE A 66 -4.51 3.09 -3.71
C ILE A 66 -4.59 3.39 -2.22
N ALA A 67 -3.93 4.46 -1.74
CA ALA A 67 -4.06 4.92 -0.36
C ALA A 67 -5.50 5.30 -0.01
N PHE A 68 -6.19 5.99 -0.92
CA PHE A 68 -7.59 6.34 -0.74
C PHE A 68 -8.48 5.10 -0.72
N ILE A 69 -8.42 4.26 -1.76
CA ILE A 69 -9.22 3.02 -1.85
C ILE A 69 -8.96 2.12 -0.65
N GLY A 70 -7.69 1.94 -0.28
CA GLY A 70 -7.33 1.08 0.85
C GLY A 70 -7.79 1.65 2.19
N SER A 71 -7.64 2.96 2.41
CA SER A 71 -8.17 3.60 3.61
C SER A 71 -9.68 3.44 3.73
N LEU A 72 -10.40 3.49 2.61
CA LEU A 72 -11.84 3.31 2.57
C LEU A 72 -12.24 1.86 2.87
N THR A 73 -11.60 0.86 2.24
CA THR A 73 -11.88 -0.55 2.52
C THR A 73 -11.59 -0.92 3.97
N ASP A 74 -10.48 -0.42 4.51
CA ASP A 74 -10.08 -0.68 5.88
C ASP A 74 -11.05 -0.05 6.87
N THR A 75 -11.54 1.15 6.56
CA THR A 75 -12.57 1.84 7.35
C THR A 75 -13.90 1.09 7.31
N ILE A 76 -14.30 0.50 6.18
CA ILE A 76 -15.49 -0.35 6.10
C ILE A 76 -15.35 -1.57 7.04
N TRP A 77 -14.19 -2.23 7.06
CA TRP A 77 -13.94 -3.37 7.95
C TRP A 77 -13.89 -2.99 9.43
N LEU A 78 -13.37 -1.81 9.76
CA LEU A 78 -13.43 -1.25 11.12
C LEU A 78 -14.90 -1.05 11.55
N HIS A 79 -15.73 -0.42 10.72
CA HIS A 79 -17.15 -0.21 11.02
C HIS A 79 -17.96 -1.49 11.16
N GLN A 80 -17.58 -2.55 10.42
CA GLN A 80 -18.21 -3.87 10.53
C GLN A 80 -17.74 -4.68 11.76
N ASN A 81 -16.81 -4.11 12.55
CA ASN A 81 -16.11 -4.78 13.65
C ASN A 81 -15.45 -6.08 13.19
N TYR A 82 -14.84 -6.07 12.01
CA TYR A 82 -14.06 -7.20 11.50
C TYR A 82 -12.64 -7.15 12.04
N ILE A 83 -12.09 -5.94 12.15
CA ILE A 83 -10.74 -5.66 12.63
C ILE A 83 -10.69 -4.43 13.51
N TYR A 84 -9.60 -4.29 14.27
CA TYR A 84 -9.16 -3.07 14.91
C TYR A 84 -7.67 -2.85 14.69
N PHE A 85 -7.27 -1.59 14.48
CA PHE A 85 -5.85 -1.23 14.37
C PHE A 85 -5.32 -0.68 15.69
N LYS A 86 -4.16 -1.18 16.13
CA LYS A 86 -3.40 -0.58 17.21
C LYS A 86 -2.80 0.76 16.76
N ALA A 87 -2.50 1.65 17.71
CA ALA A 87 -1.96 2.98 17.42
C ALA A 87 -2.86 3.80 16.46
N ASN A 88 -4.17 3.61 16.53
CA ASN A 88 -5.14 4.34 15.72
C ASN A 88 -5.75 5.51 16.52
N PRO A 89 -5.43 6.78 16.18
CA PRO A 89 -5.97 7.93 16.90
C PRO A 89 -7.44 8.18 16.55
N PHE A 90 -7.94 7.58 15.46
CA PHE A 90 -9.31 7.76 14.98
C PHE A 90 -10.26 6.69 15.51
N SER A 91 -9.79 5.83 16.43
CA SER A 91 -10.58 4.72 16.98
C SER A 91 -11.18 3.85 15.86
N SER A 92 -12.46 3.49 15.95
CA SER A 92 -13.17 2.70 14.93
C SER A 92 -13.74 3.51 13.76
N TYR A 93 -13.57 4.83 13.74
CA TYR A 93 -14.18 5.70 12.72
C TYR A 93 -13.37 5.78 11.42
N PHE A 94 -12.05 5.58 11.49
CA PHE A 94 -11.18 5.68 10.32
C PHE A 94 -9.95 4.78 10.46
N THR A 95 -9.37 4.39 9.32
CA THR A 95 -8.14 3.59 9.30
C THR A 95 -6.96 4.30 9.98
N ALA A 96 -6.02 3.52 10.51
CA ALA A 96 -4.86 4.08 11.20
C ALA A 96 -3.91 4.81 10.22
N PRO A 97 -3.29 5.93 10.62
CA PRO A 97 -2.34 6.67 9.78
C PRO A 97 -1.20 5.81 9.22
N TRP A 98 -0.71 4.84 9.99
CA TRP A 98 0.38 3.95 9.56
C TRP A 98 -0.07 2.99 8.45
N MET A 99 -1.36 2.61 8.43
CA MET A 99 -1.92 1.76 7.37
C MET A 99 -2.07 2.56 6.07
N ILE A 100 -2.51 3.82 6.15
CA ILE A 100 -2.53 4.73 4.99
C ILE A 100 -1.14 4.91 4.40
N CYS A 101 -0.12 5.07 5.26
CA CYS A 101 1.26 5.21 4.85
C CYS A 101 1.77 3.95 4.11
N ILE A 102 1.42 2.76 4.62
CA ILE A 102 1.71 1.49 3.95
C ILE A 102 1.04 1.43 2.57
N TRP A 103 -0.23 1.80 2.45
CA TRP A 103 -0.93 1.82 1.16
C TRP A 103 -0.29 2.77 0.14
N LEU A 104 0.10 3.95 0.60
CA LEU A 104 0.81 4.93 -0.22
C LEU A 104 2.15 4.37 -0.73
N SER A 105 2.94 3.79 0.18
CA SER A 105 4.22 3.15 -0.16
C SER A 105 4.02 1.99 -1.14
N PHE A 106 2.99 1.16 -0.93
CA PHE A 106 2.64 0.04 -1.80
C PHE A 106 2.30 0.50 -3.22
N GLY A 107 1.38 1.45 -3.38
CA GLY A 107 0.99 1.96 -4.70
C GLY A 107 2.16 2.61 -5.44
N LEU A 108 3.02 3.35 -4.73
CA LEU A 108 4.21 3.96 -5.33
C LEU A 108 5.17 2.88 -5.88
N ASN A 109 5.42 1.83 -5.09
CA ASN A 109 6.34 0.75 -5.48
C ASN A 109 5.77 -0.14 -6.58
N LEU A 110 4.45 -0.37 -6.61
CA LEU A 110 3.81 -1.10 -7.70
C LEU A 110 4.09 -0.45 -9.06
N ILE A 111 3.99 0.88 -9.16
CA ILE A 111 4.27 1.56 -10.42
C ILE A 111 5.78 1.65 -10.67
N ILE A 112 6.57 2.14 -9.71
CA ILE A 112 8.01 2.36 -9.94
C ILE A 112 8.75 1.06 -10.31
N LEU A 113 8.44 -0.05 -9.63
CA LEU A 113 9.13 -1.32 -9.84
C LEU A 113 8.44 -2.21 -10.86
N ASN A 114 7.11 -2.16 -10.94
CA ASN A 114 6.32 -3.20 -11.62
C ASN A 114 5.33 -2.66 -12.66
N GLU A 115 5.50 -1.43 -13.16
CA GLU A 115 4.57 -0.80 -14.12
C GLU A 115 4.21 -1.74 -15.29
N LYS A 116 5.20 -2.40 -15.88
CA LYS A 116 5.02 -3.32 -17.03
C LYS A 116 4.15 -4.53 -16.70
N PHE A 117 4.12 -4.95 -15.43
CA PHE A 117 3.36 -6.11 -14.98
C PHE A 117 1.91 -5.75 -14.63
N THR A 118 1.57 -4.46 -14.50
CA THR A 118 0.19 -4.03 -14.18
C THR A 118 -0.84 -4.43 -15.24
N ARG A 119 -0.40 -4.72 -16.47
CA ARG A 119 -1.27 -5.19 -17.57
C ARG A 119 -1.77 -6.64 -17.41
N TYR A 120 -1.16 -7.44 -16.53
CA TYR A 120 -1.52 -8.84 -16.33
C TYR A 120 -2.62 -8.99 -15.26
N TYR A 121 -3.81 -8.46 -15.55
CA TYR A 121 -4.90 -8.34 -14.58
C TYR A 121 -5.29 -9.65 -13.90
N PHE A 122 -5.38 -10.75 -14.67
CA PHE A 122 -5.74 -12.07 -14.12
C PHE A 122 -4.67 -12.65 -13.19
N ILE A 123 -3.39 -12.42 -13.49
CA ILE A 123 -2.30 -12.84 -12.61
C ILE A 123 -2.37 -12.07 -11.30
N TRP A 124 -2.60 -10.75 -11.36
CA TRP A 124 -2.78 -9.94 -10.16
C TRP A 124 -4.01 -10.34 -9.36
N PHE A 125 -5.14 -10.67 -10.01
CA PHE A 125 -6.32 -11.22 -9.34
C PHE A 125 -5.95 -12.44 -8.49
N LEU A 126 -5.28 -13.43 -9.09
CA LEU A 126 -4.90 -14.67 -8.40
C LEU A 126 -3.90 -14.42 -7.26
N LEU A 127 -2.87 -13.59 -7.50
CA LEU A 127 -1.88 -13.30 -6.47
C LEU A 127 -2.49 -12.58 -5.28
N ILE A 128 -3.29 -11.54 -5.53
CA ILE A 128 -3.84 -10.67 -4.49
C ILE A 128 -4.90 -11.37 -3.65
N LEU A 129 -5.64 -12.31 -4.26
CA LEU A 129 -6.58 -13.17 -3.54
C LEU A 129 -5.96 -13.83 -2.31
N PHE A 130 -4.66 -14.18 -2.37
CA PHE A 130 -3.93 -14.80 -1.26
C PHE A 130 -2.97 -13.85 -0.53
N LEU A 131 -2.27 -12.97 -1.26
CA LEU A 131 -1.26 -12.09 -0.68
C LEU A 131 -1.86 -11.05 0.27
N MET A 132 -3.07 -10.53 -0.01
CA MET A 132 -3.69 -9.54 0.86
C MET A 132 -4.17 -10.12 2.20
N PRO A 133 -4.90 -11.26 2.25
CA PRO A 133 -5.18 -11.93 3.52
C PRO A 133 -3.91 -12.28 4.29
N PHE A 134 -2.85 -12.71 3.59
CA PHE A 134 -1.57 -13.02 4.21
C PHE A 134 -0.90 -11.78 4.84
N ALA A 135 -0.91 -10.64 4.15
CA ALA A 135 -0.42 -9.37 4.69
C ALA A 135 -1.12 -9.00 6.00
N TYR A 136 -2.44 -9.13 6.05
CA TYR A 136 -3.22 -8.89 7.26
C TYR A 136 -2.94 -9.90 8.38
N LYS A 137 -2.69 -11.16 8.03
CA LYS A 137 -2.27 -12.19 8.99
C LYS A 137 -0.91 -11.88 9.61
N ILE A 138 0.04 -11.33 8.85
CA ILE A 138 1.32 -10.84 9.40
C ILE A 138 1.05 -9.70 10.39
N GLY A 139 0.21 -8.72 10.02
CA GLY A 139 -0.17 -7.63 10.92
C GLY A 139 -0.80 -8.13 12.24
N ALA A 140 -1.65 -9.15 12.17
CA ALA A 140 -2.18 -9.79 13.36
C ALA A 140 -1.11 -10.50 14.20
N SER A 141 -0.18 -11.20 13.55
CA SER A 141 0.94 -11.86 14.21
C SER A 141 1.90 -10.86 14.90
N CYS A 142 1.96 -9.63 14.39
CA CYS A 142 2.71 -8.52 14.98
C CYS A 142 1.93 -7.74 16.06
N ASN A 143 0.72 -8.18 16.43
CA ASN A 143 -0.16 -7.50 17.41
C ASN A 143 -0.49 -6.03 17.05
N ILE A 144 -0.54 -5.70 15.76
CA ILE A 144 -0.91 -4.37 15.27
C ILE A 144 -2.30 -4.33 14.63
N VAL A 145 -2.83 -5.49 14.24
CA VAL A 145 -4.21 -5.68 13.78
C VAL A 145 -4.87 -6.73 14.67
N VAL A 146 -5.95 -6.36 15.34
CA VAL A 146 -6.82 -7.33 16.01
C VAL A 146 -7.88 -7.77 15.02
N ILE A 147 -8.07 -9.08 14.84
CA ILE A 147 -9.06 -9.63 13.92
C ILE A 147 -10.14 -10.33 14.73
N GLU A 148 -11.31 -9.70 14.85
CA GLU A 148 -12.45 -10.22 15.62
C GLU A 148 -13.17 -11.33 14.88
N LYS A 149 -13.34 -11.18 13.56
CA LYS A 149 -14.10 -12.12 12.71
C LYS A 149 -13.20 -12.72 11.64
N SER A 150 -12.31 -13.63 12.05
CA SER A 150 -11.22 -14.17 11.21
C SER A 150 -11.63 -14.66 9.82
N TYR A 151 -12.48 -15.69 9.73
CA TYR A 151 -12.89 -16.27 8.45
C TYR A 151 -13.58 -15.29 7.49
N PRO A 152 -14.65 -14.57 7.89
CA PRO A 152 -15.31 -13.63 6.99
C PRO A 152 -14.41 -12.43 6.64
N PHE A 153 -13.51 -12.02 7.54
CA PHE A 153 -12.55 -10.97 7.25
C PHE A 153 -11.55 -11.38 6.18
N TYR A 154 -10.86 -12.52 6.32
CA TYR A 154 -9.87 -12.97 5.34
C TYR A 154 -10.48 -13.20 3.95
N LEU A 155 -11.69 -13.75 3.91
CA LEU A 155 -12.42 -13.92 2.65
C LEU A 155 -12.80 -12.56 2.04
N SER A 156 -13.29 -11.62 2.85
CA SER A 156 -13.60 -10.26 2.40
C SER A 156 -12.36 -9.54 1.86
N VAL A 157 -11.25 -9.53 2.60
CA VAL A 157 -9.98 -8.93 2.17
C VAL A 157 -9.51 -9.50 0.84
N GLY A 158 -9.50 -10.83 0.73
CA GLY A 158 -9.04 -11.52 -0.47
C GLY A 158 -9.86 -11.16 -1.69
N ILE A 159 -11.19 -11.28 -1.61
CA ILE A 159 -12.09 -10.98 -2.74
C ILE A 159 -12.06 -9.49 -3.08
N THR A 160 -12.17 -8.62 -2.08
CA THR A 160 -12.18 -7.16 -2.29
C THR A 160 -10.93 -6.72 -3.03
N TRP A 161 -9.74 -7.11 -2.58
CA TRP A 161 -8.51 -6.67 -3.24
C TRP A 161 -8.21 -7.41 -4.54
N ALA A 162 -8.59 -8.68 -4.67
CA ALA A 162 -8.46 -9.42 -5.92
C ALA A 162 -9.22 -8.73 -7.06
N LEU A 163 -10.32 -8.04 -6.76
CA LEU A 163 -11.07 -7.24 -7.72
C LEU A 163 -10.53 -5.81 -7.82
N LEU A 164 -10.39 -5.10 -6.69
CA LEU A 164 -10.06 -3.68 -6.70
C LEU A 164 -8.69 -3.36 -7.28
N LEU A 165 -7.66 -4.18 -7.01
CA LEU A 165 -6.31 -3.87 -7.51
C LEU A 165 -6.21 -4.02 -9.04
N PRO A 166 -6.67 -5.13 -9.66
CA PRO A 166 -6.71 -5.23 -11.12
C PRO A 166 -7.57 -4.15 -11.79
N ILE A 167 -8.72 -3.78 -11.19
CA ILE A 167 -9.54 -2.66 -11.67
C ILE A 167 -8.76 -1.34 -11.61
N SER A 168 -8.04 -1.10 -10.53
CA SER A 168 -7.19 0.09 -10.37
C SER A 168 -6.07 0.13 -11.42
N PHE A 169 -5.44 -1.02 -11.70
CA PHE A 169 -4.46 -1.12 -12.78
C PHE A 169 -5.07 -0.89 -14.15
N TYR A 170 -6.26 -1.41 -14.41
CA TYR A 170 -6.98 -1.18 -15.66
C TYR A 170 -7.26 0.31 -15.87
N ALA A 171 -7.81 0.98 -14.85
CA ALA A 171 -8.06 2.42 -14.88
C ALA A 171 -6.78 3.23 -15.10
N TYR A 172 -5.71 2.88 -14.38
CA TYR A 172 -4.38 3.49 -14.55
C TYR A 172 -3.86 3.37 -15.98
N ASN A 173 -3.87 2.16 -16.55
CA ASN A 173 -3.39 1.89 -17.90
C ASN A 173 -4.25 2.58 -18.97
N TYR A 174 -5.56 2.65 -18.75
CA TYR A 174 -6.48 3.37 -19.63
C TYR A 174 -6.20 4.88 -19.64
N LEU A 175 -6.01 5.49 -18.47
CA LEU A 175 -5.72 6.92 -18.34
C LEU A 175 -4.34 7.28 -18.89
N LYS A 176 -3.35 6.40 -18.72
CA LYS A 176 -2.02 6.54 -19.33
C LYS A 176 -2.10 6.48 -20.86
N LYS A 177 -2.86 5.54 -21.42
CA LYS A 177 -3.04 5.39 -22.87
C LYS A 177 -3.72 6.61 -23.51
N THR A 178 -4.64 7.25 -22.80
CA THR A 178 -5.38 8.42 -23.28
C THR A 178 -4.66 9.75 -23.03
N ASN A 179 -3.36 9.72 -22.69
CA ASN A 179 -2.51 10.88 -22.35
C ASN A 179 -3.04 11.77 -21.22
N ARG A 180 -4.02 11.30 -20.43
CA ARG A 180 -4.59 12.08 -19.31
C ARG A 180 -3.66 12.16 -18.11
N ILE A 181 -2.65 11.28 -18.06
CA ILE A 181 -1.64 11.21 -16.99
C ILE A 181 -0.24 11.00 -17.62
N ASN A 182 0.04 11.57 -18.80
CA ASN A 182 1.44 11.63 -19.28
C ASN A 182 1.96 13.03 -18.96
N ALA A 183 2.60 13.15 -17.79
CA ALA A 183 3.33 14.33 -17.34
C ALA A 183 4.83 14.01 -17.30
#